data_AF-A0A968ZHP0-F1
#
_entry.id   AF-A0A968ZHP0-F1
#
_cell.length_a   1.000
_cell.length_b   1.000
_cell.length_c   1.000
_cell.angle_alpha   90.00
_cell.angle_beta   90.00
_cell.angle_gamma   90.00
#
_symmetry.space_group_name_H-M   'P 1'
#
loop_
_entity.id
_entity.type
_entity.pdbx_description
1 polymer ?
#
loop_
_entity_poly.entity_id
_entity_poly.type
_entity_poly.pdbx_seq_one_letter_code
_entity_poly.pdbx_strand_id
1 'polypeptide(L)'
;MREFSFRAVAIGALLGLVFAASSVYLGLKVGLTVSASIPVAVLSITVFRWLGMKGTILENNIAQTTGSAGESIAAGVAFTLPSLLLMGFDLEFWRILLVGMLGGLIGVLMMIPLRNSLIVKEHGKLAYPEGSACADVLVAGEKGGSEAVMVFTGFFIGLGYAFLNLVTRLWGDVSAFAIKVGGLSKATVGFEVSPPMLGVGYIIGPRVAANMLGGGLLAFVVLIPLIAAFGGDSVAAMSVSQIRNEYILYIGAGAVATGGFIALARAIPTIVAAVQGR
;
A
#
# COMPACT_ATOMS: atom_id res chain seq x y z
N MET A 1 8.19 -29.09 -7.43
CA MET A 1 6.81 -28.77 -7.85
C MET A 1 5.73 -29.64 -7.17
N ARG A 2 5.95 -30.20 -5.97
CA ARG A 2 4.92 -30.97 -5.23
C ARG A 2 3.89 -30.11 -4.48
N GLU A 3 4.09 -28.80 -4.47
CA GLU A 3 3.31 -27.85 -3.66
C GLU A 3 2.47 -26.88 -4.51
N PHE A 4 2.62 -26.90 -5.84
CA PHE A 4 1.82 -26.07 -6.73
C PHE A 4 0.43 -26.69 -6.87
N SER A 5 -0.54 -26.11 -6.16
CA SER A 5 -1.93 -26.54 -6.16
C SER A 5 -2.76 -25.60 -7.03
N PHE A 6 -3.37 -26.12 -8.10
CA PHE A 6 -4.31 -25.35 -8.93
C PHE A 6 -5.42 -24.70 -8.08
N ARG A 7 -5.83 -25.38 -7.00
CA ARG A 7 -6.83 -24.89 -6.05
C ARG A 7 -6.35 -23.65 -5.30
N ALA A 8 -5.09 -23.63 -4.86
CA ALA A 8 -4.49 -22.46 -4.21
C ALA A 8 -4.44 -21.25 -5.12
N VAL A 9 -4.03 -21.45 -6.39
CA VAL A 9 -4.02 -20.38 -7.39
C VAL A 9 -5.43 -19.88 -7.69
N ALA A 10 -6.41 -20.78 -7.83
CA ALA A 10 -7.79 -20.39 -8.08
C ALA A 10 -8.41 -19.58 -6.92
N ILE A 11 -8.23 -20.04 -5.68
CA ILE A 11 -8.69 -19.31 -4.48
C ILE A 11 -7.98 -17.96 -4.38
N GLY A 12 -6.66 -17.95 -4.56
CA GLY A 12 -5.87 -16.74 -4.56
C GLY A 12 -6.29 -15.74 -5.64
N ALA A 13 -6.55 -16.20 -6.86
CA ALA A 13 -7.01 -15.33 -7.95
C ALA A 13 -8.40 -14.73 -7.68
N LEU A 14 -9.32 -15.51 -7.12
CA LEU A 14 -10.65 -15.01 -6.72
C LEU A 14 -10.55 -13.95 -5.63
N LEU A 15 -9.77 -14.21 -4.58
CA LEU A 15 -9.52 -13.21 -3.52
C LEU A 15 -8.81 -11.99 -4.09
N GLY A 16 -7.82 -12.20 -4.96
CA GLY A 16 -7.07 -11.14 -5.62
C GLY A 16 -7.94 -10.24 -6.48
N LEU A 17 -8.95 -10.78 -7.18
CA LEU A 17 -9.91 -9.98 -7.94
C LEU A 17 -10.70 -9.02 -7.04
N VAL A 18 -11.17 -9.52 -5.90
CA VAL A 18 -11.94 -8.74 -4.91
C VAL A 18 -11.07 -7.65 -4.29
N PHE A 19 -9.87 -8.02 -3.83
CA PHE A 19 -8.96 -7.05 -3.20
C PHE A 19 -8.38 -6.06 -4.21
N ALA A 20 -8.11 -6.46 -5.46
CA ALA A 20 -7.68 -5.54 -6.50
C ALA A 20 -8.72 -4.41 -6.73
N ALA A 21 -10.01 -4.76 -6.82
CA ALA A 21 -11.07 -3.76 -6.97
C ALA A 21 -11.11 -2.79 -5.78
N SER A 22 -10.99 -3.30 -4.56
CA SER A 22 -10.92 -2.48 -3.34
C SER A 22 -9.68 -1.58 -3.32
N SER A 23 -8.51 -2.12 -3.67
CA SER A 23 -7.23 -1.39 -3.67
C SER A 23 -7.17 -0.30 -4.72
N VAL A 24 -7.77 -0.49 -5.91
CA VAL A 24 -7.90 0.60 -6.90
C VAL A 24 -8.77 1.73 -6.34
N TYR A 25 -9.92 1.39 -5.74
CA TYR A 25 -10.82 2.39 -5.17
C TYR A 25 -10.12 3.20 -4.04
N LEU A 26 -9.50 2.51 -3.08
CA LEU A 26 -8.80 3.15 -1.97
C LEU A 26 -7.57 3.93 -2.45
N GLY A 27 -6.81 3.38 -3.38
CA GLY A 27 -5.64 4.04 -3.98
C GLY A 27 -6.01 5.35 -4.66
N LEU A 28 -7.12 5.39 -5.40
CA LEU A 28 -7.61 6.61 -6.06
C LEU A 28 -8.23 7.61 -5.06
N LYS A 29 -8.87 7.14 -3.99
CA LYS A 29 -9.55 8.00 -3.01
C LYS A 29 -8.59 8.61 -1.98
N VAL A 30 -7.67 7.82 -1.45
CA VAL A 30 -6.80 8.16 -0.31
C VAL A 30 -5.37 8.45 -0.77
N GLY A 31 -4.96 8.00 -1.96
CA GLY A 31 -3.59 8.13 -2.46
C GLY A 31 -2.61 7.15 -1.80
N LEU A 32 -3.09 6.28 -0.91
CA LEU A 32 -2.33 5.21 -0.26
C LEU A 32 -3.08 3.90 -0.47
N THR A 33 -2.35 2.82 -0.74
CA THR A 33 -2.90 1.46 -0.79
C THR A 33 -2.73 0.80 0.58
N VAL A 34 -3.70 -0.03 0.94
CA VAL A 34 -3.64 -0.84 2.16
C VAL A 34 -3.30 -2.27 1.75
N SER A 35 -2.31 -2.85 2.43
CA SER A 35 -1.84 -4.21 2.17
C SER A 35 -2.98 -5.23 2.32
N ALA A 36 -3.34 -5.88 1.22
CA ALA A 36 -4.33 -6.95 1.17
C ALA A 36 -3.74 -8.29 1.63
N SER A 37 -2.42 -8.38 1.77
CA SER A 37 -1.70 -9.64 1.99
C SER A 37 -2.08 -10.35 3.30
N ILE A 38 -2.33 -9.60 4.39
CA ILE A 38 -2.78 -10.15 5.68
C ILE A 38 -4.24 -10.66 5.59
N PRO A 39 -5.21 -9.84 5.13
CA PRO A 39 -6.57 -10.31 4.90
C PRO A 39 -6.66 -11.55 4.00
N VAL A 40 -5.92 -11.58 2.90
CA VAL A 40 -5.92 -12.72 1.98
C VAL A 40 -5.35 -13.97 2.67
N ALA A 41 -4.33 -13.83 3.53
CA ALA A 41 -3.81 -14.95 4.33
C ALA A 41 -4.92 -15.57 5.21
N VAL A 42 -5.63 -14.75 6.00
CA VAL A 42 -6.70 -15.22 6.89
C VAL A 42 -7.87 -15.83 6.10
N LEU A 43 -8.28 -15.16 5.02
CA LEU A 43 -9.39 -15.62 4.18
C LEU A 43 -9.04 -16.91 3.44
N SER A 44 -7.81 -17.06 2.93
CA SER A 44 -7.37 -18.29 2.28
C SER A 44 -7.49 -19.48 3.24
N ILE A 45 -6.95 -19.38 4.46
CA ILE A 45 -7.05 -20.45 5.47
C ILE A 45 -8.52 -20.77 5.79
N THR A 46 -9.35 -19.73 5.93
CA THR A 46 -10.79 -19.90 6.20
C THR A 46 -11.50 -20.64 5.08
N VAL A 47 -11.24 -20.25 3.82
CA VAL A 47 -11.85 -20.88 2.63
C VAL A 47 -11.38 -22.32 2.47
N PHE A 48 -10.08 -22.60 2.64
CA PHE A 48 -9.54 -23.96 2.59
C PHE A 48 -10.22 -24.86 3.64
N ARG A 49 -10.36 -24.37 4.89
CA ARG A 49 -11.04 -25.10 5.97
C ARG A 49 -12.53 -25.30 5.70
N TRP A 50 -13.23 -24.29 5.20
CA TRP A 50 -14.66 -24.36 4.91
C TRP A 50 -14.97 -25.37 3.79
N LEU A 51 -14.10 -25.46 2.79
CA LEU A 51 -14.18 -26.45 1.72
C LEU A 51 -13.75 -27.87 2.15
N GLY A 52 -13.46 -28.08 3.45
CA GLY A 52 -13.03 -29.38 3.99
C GLY A 52 -11.65 -29.81 3.51
N MET A 53 -10.84 -28.90 2.98
CA MET A 53 -9.53 -29.20 2.43
C MET A 53 -8.44 -28.96 3.49
N LYS A 54 -7.55 -29.92 3.69
CA LYS A 54 -6.34 -29.75 4.51
C LYS A 54 -5.30 -28.94 3.72
N GLY A 55 -5.54 -27.64 3.58
CA GLY A 55 -4.57 -26.74 2.95
C GLY A 55 -3.30 -26.66 3.81
N THR A 56 -2.16 -27.01 3.25
CA THR A 56 -0.86 -26.84 3.93
C THR A 56 -0.49 -25.37 4.08
N ILE A 57 0.46 -25.03 4.94
CA ILE A 57 1.00 -23.66 5.01
C ILE A 57 1.49 -23.16 3.64
N LEU A 58 2.05 -24.06 2.82
CA LEU A 58 2.60 -23.75 1.51
C LEU A 58 1.50 -23.48 0.47
N GLU A 59 0.39 -24.22 0.50
CA GLU A 59 -0.78 -23.93 -0.33
C GLU A 59 -1.44 -22.60 0.04
N ASN A 60 -1.58 -22.32 1.34
CA ASN A 60 -2.11 -21.04 1.80
C ASN A 60 -1.17 -19.88 1.44
N ASN A 61 0.14 -20.10 1.50
CA ASN A 61 1.14 -19.12 1.05
C ASN A 61 1.01 -18.83 -0.46
N ILE A 62 0.80 -19.86 -1.29
CA ILE A 62 0.56 -19.69 -2.73
C ILE A 62 -0.74 -18.90 -2.98
N ALA A 63 -1.82 -19.23 -2.27
CA ALA A 63 -3.08 -18.51 -2.39
C ALA A 63 -2.93 -17.04 -1.95
N GLN A 64 -2.22 -16.80 -0.85
CA GLN A 64 -1.91 -15.48 -0.33
C GLN A 64 -1.09 -14.65 -1.32
N THR A 65 -0.01 -15.22 -1.86
CA THR A 65 0.87 -14.54 -2.82
C THR A 65 0.13 -14.25 -4.13
N THR A 66 -0.70 -15.20 -4.58
CA THR A 66 -1.53 -15.01 -5.78
C THR A 66 -2.57 -13.91 -5.56
N GLY A 67 -3.21 -13.87 -4.39
CA GLY A 67 -4.20 -12.84 -4.07
C GLY A 67 -3.59 -11.46 -3.89
N SER A 68 -2.45 -11.34 -3.22
CA SER A 68 -1.77 -10.04 -3.05
C SER A 68 -1.08 -9.54 -4.33
N ALA A 69 -0.77 -10.42 -5.29
CA ALA A 69 -0.34 -9.99 -6.61
C ALA A 69 -1.39 -9.10 -7.32
N GLY A 70 -2.68 -9.33 -7.04
CA GLY A 70 -3.77 -8.46 -7.52
C GLY A 70 -3.65 -7.01 -7.02
N GLU A 71 -3.22 -6.81 -5.77
CA GLU A 71 -2.93 -5.49 -5.20
C GLU A 71 -1.79 -4.80 -5.93
N SER A 72 -0.71 -5.53 -6.24
CA SER A 72 0.45 -4.97 -6.94
C SER A 72 0.08 -4.42 -8.32
N ILE A 73 -0.77 -5.14 -9.06
CA ILE A 73 -1.30 -4.69 -10.34
C ILE A 73 -2.28 -3.52 -10.14
N ALA A 74 -3.17 -3.61 -9.16
CA ALA A 74 -4.13 -2.55 -8.83
C ALA A 74 -3.42 -1.23 -8.53
N ALA A 75 -2.36 -1.23 -7.73
CA ALA A 75 -1.55 -0.05 -7.44
C ALA A 75 -0.92 0.52 -8.72
N GLY A 76 -0.31 -0.32 -9.55
CA GLY A 76 0.27 0.10 -10.82
C GLY A 76 -0.75 0.76 -11.75
N VAL A 77 -1.95 0.19 -11.86
CA VAL A 77 -3.05 0.71 -12.68
C VAL A 77 -3.61 2.00 -12.08
N ALA A 78 -3.82 2.05 -10.76
CA ALA A 78 -4.37 3.22 -10.08
C ALA A 78 -3.49 4.47 -10.19
N PHE A 79 -2.17 4.30 -10.32
CA PHE A 79 -1.26 5.43 -10.48
C PHE A 79 -0.97 5.79 -11.95
N THR A 80 -1.08 4.84 -12.88
CA THR A 80 -0.76 5.08 -14.30
C THR A 80 -1.95 5.61 -15.11
N LEU A 81 -3.15 5.08 -14.87
CA LEU A 81 -4.34 5.45 -15.66
C LEU A 81 -4.75 6.92 -15.47
N PRO A 82 -4.77 7.50 -14.26
CA PRO A 82 -5.10 8.91 -14.11
C PRO A 82 -4.12 9.80 -14.88
N SER A 83 -2.82 9.45 -14.93
CA SER A 83 -1.84 10.19 -15.70
C SER A 83 -2.11 10.14 -17.21
N LEU A 84 -2.50 8.98 -17.74
CA LEU A 84 -2.89 8.85 -19.16
C LEU A 84 -4.13 9.70 -19.48
N LEU A 85 -5.11 9.70 -18.58
CA LEU A 85 -6.32 10.51 -18.74
C LEU A 85 -6.00 12.02 -18.72
N LEU A 86 -5.09 12.46 -17.85
CA LEU A 86 -4.63 13.85 -17.81
C LEU A 86 -3.83 14.25 -19.07
N MET A 87 -3.17 13.31 -19.74
CA MET A 87 -2.49 13.52 -21.02
C MET A 87 -3.46 13.57 -22.22
N GLY A 88 -4.77 13.39 -21.99
CA GLY A 88 -5.80 13.42 -23.03
C GLY A 88 -6.04 12.08 -23.72
N PHE A 89 -5.57 10.96 -23.16
CA PHE A 89 -5.89 9.63 -23.67
C PHE A 89 -7.16 9.06 -23.00
N ASP A 90 -8.01 8.43 -23.80
CA ASP A 90 -9.19 7.74 -23.29
C ASP A 90 -8.85 6.40 -22.60
N LEU A 91 -9.64 6.09 -21.58
CA LEU A 91 -9.55 4.85 -20.81
C LEU A 91 -10.32 3.72 -21.49
N GLU A 92 -9.80 3.27 -22.63
CA GLU A 92 -10.33 2.10 -23.34
C GLU A 92 -9.97 0.79 -22.63
N PHE A 93 -10.87 -0.19 -22.66
CA PHE A 93 -10.68 -1.51 -22.05
C PHE A 93 -9.35 -2.16 -22.46
N TRP A 94 -8.99 -2.10 -23.75
CA TRP A 94 -7.73 -2.63 -24.26
C TRP A 94 -6.49 -1.91 -23.77
N ARG A 95 -6.56 -0.58 -23.60
CA ARG A 95 -5.45 0.18 -23.05
C ARG A 95 -5.22 -0.20 -21.58
N ILE A 96 -6.29 -0.30 -20.80
CA ILE A 96 -6.21 -0.72 -19.40
C ILE A 96 -5.65 -2.13 -19.30
N LEU A 97 -6.16 -3.07 -20.10
CA LEU A 97 -5.68 -4.45 -20.08
C LEU A 97 -4.20 -4.53 -20.44
N LEU A 98 -3.77 -3.90 -21.54
CA LEU A 98 -2.39 -3.97 -22.01
C LEU A 98 -1.42 -3.33 -21.02
N VAL A 99 -1.76 -2.17 -20.46
CA VAL A 99 -0.93 -1.51 -19.44
C VAL A 99 -0.84 -2.36 -18.19
N GLY A 100 -1.96 -2.92 -17.71
CA GLY A 100 -1.99 -3.81 -16.55
C GLY A 100 -1.18 -5.10 -16.78
N MET A 101 -1.35 -5.75 -17.94
CA MET A 101 -0.63 -6.97 -18.30
C MET A 101 0.87 -6.73 -18.46
N LEU A 102 1.27 -5.73 -19.24
CA LEU A 102 2.69 -5.43 -19.47
C LEU A 102 3.35 -4.96 -18.19
N GLY A 103 2.69 -4.09 -17.40
CA GLY A 103 3.18 -3.66 -16.10
C GLY A 103 3.33 -4.82 -15.12
N GLY A 104 2.35 -5.72 -15.06
CA GLY A 104 2.41 -6.93 -14.25
C GLY A 104 3.55 -7.87 -14.67
N LEU A 105 3.72 -8.11 -15.98
CA LEU A 105 4.81 -8.94 -16.52
C LEU A 105 6.18 -8.35 -16.19
N ILE A 106 6.38 -7.05 -16.41
CA ILE A 106 7.62 -6.36 -16.06
C ILE A 106 7.86 -6.44 -14.54
N GLY A 107 6.83 -6.24 -13.72
CA GLY A 107 6.93 -6.37 -12.26
C GLY A 107 7.42 -7.76 -11.82
N VAL A 108 6.83 -8.81 -12.38
CA VAL A 108 7.23 -10.20 -12.12
C VAL A 108 8.68 -10.45 -12.55
N LEU A 109 9.08 -9.96 -13.73
CA LEU A 109 10.45 -10.10 -14.23
C LEU A 109 11.46 -9.36 -13.35
N MET A 110 11.14 -8.12 -12.93
CA MET A 110 12.01 -7.30 -12.08
C MET A 110 12.11 -7.84 -10.65
N MET A 111 11.16 -8.65 -10.19
CA MET A 111 11.24 -9.29 -8.88
C MET A 111 12.40 -10.31 -8.79
N ILE A 112 12.80 -10.91 -9.91
CA ILE A 112 13.88 -11.90 -9.97
C ILE A 112 15.22 -11.30 -9.48
N PRO A 113 15.76 -10.21 -10.06
CA PRO A 113 16.99 -9.59 -9.56
C PRO A 113 16.79 -8.90 -8.21
N LEU A 114 15.65 -8.22 -8.00
CA LEU A 114 15.39 -7.46 -6.78
C LEU A 114 15.30 -8.34 -5.53
N ARG A 115 14.81 -9.59 -5.67
CA ARG A 115 14.78 -10.55 -4.57
C ARG A 115 16.16 -10.79 -3.97
N ASN A 116 17.21 -10.91 -4.79
CA ASN A 116 18.54 -11.15 -4.26
C ASN A 116 19.08 -9.93 -3.50
N SER A 117 18.96 -8.72 -4.08
CA SER A 117 19.44 -7.50 -3.43
C SER A 117 18.68 -7.12 -2.18
N LEU A 118 17.35 -7.17 -2.23
CA LEU A 118 16.51 -6.65 -1.16
C LEU A 118 16.24 -7.71 -0.10
N ILE A 119 15.96 -8.95 -0.50
CA ILE A 119 15.54 -9.98 0.47
C ILE A 119 16.73 -10.79 0.96
N VAL A 120 17.61 -11.25 0.06
CA VAL A 120 18.71 -12.17 0.43
C VAL A 120 19.90 -11.42 1.03
N LYS A 121 20.42 -10.38 0.36
CA LYS A 121 21.59 -9.63 0.82
C LYS A 121 21.31 -8.70 2.01
N GLU A 122 20.09 -8.17 2.09
CA GLU A 122 19.65 -7.31 3.19
C GLU A 122 18.80 -8.05 4.23
N HIS A 123 18.91 -9.38 4.26
CA HIS A 123 18.22 -10.21 5.25
C HIS A 123 18.62 -9.80 6.68
N GLY A 124 17.62 -9.51 7.52
CA GLY A 124 17.82 -9.05 8.90
C GLY A 124 18.19 -7.57 9.06
N LYS A 125 18.45 -6.83 7.97
CA LYS A 125 18.67 -5.37 8.01
C LYS A 125 17.40 -4.59 7.70
N LEU A 126 16.65 -5.02 6.68
CA LEU A 126 15.36 -4.45 6.33
C LEU A 126 14.25 -5.12 7.15
N ALA A 127 13.42 -4.30 7.80
CA ALA A 127 12.20 -4.79 8.42
C ALA A 127 11.18 -5.08 7.32
N TYR A 128 10.66 -6.31 7.29
CA TYR A 128 9.56 -6.73 6.43
C TYR A 128 8.28 -6.95 7.27
N PRO A 129 7.75 -5.89 7.92
CA PRO A 129 6.70 -6.03 8.93
C PRO A 129 5.46 -6.74 8.40
N GLU A 130 5.03 -6.42 7.19
CA GLU A 130 3.87 -7.06 6.56
C GLU A 130 4.14 -8.52 6.20
N GLY A 131 5.30 -8.81 5.61
CA GLY A 131 5.68 -10.18 5.24
C GLY A 131 5.82 -11.08 6.46
N SER A 132 6.41 -10.56 7.55
CA SER A 132 6.49 -11.24 8.83
C SER A 132 5.11 -11.48 9.44
N ALA A 133 4.25 -10.46 9.46
CA ALA A 133 2.88 -10.61 9.97
C ALA A 133 2.08 -11.64 9.16
N CYS A 134 2.20 -11.66 7.83
CA CYS A 134 1.58 -12.69 7.00
C CYS A 134 2.10 -14.09 7.33
N ALA A 135 3.41 -14.26 7.50
CA ALA A 135 4.00 -15.53 7.88
C ALA A 135 3.47 -16.00 9.25
N ASP A 136 3.40 -15.11 10.23
CA ASP A 136 2.86 -15.41 11.56
C ASP A 136 1.39 -15.82 11.51
N VAL A 137 0.57 -15.17 10.66
CA VAL A 137 -0.83 -15.57 10.42
C VAL A 137 -0.93 -16.97 9.80
N LEU A 138 -0.08 -17.28 8.82
CA LEU A 138 -0.05 -18.60 8.18
C LEU A 138 0.39 -19.69 9.16
N VAL A 139 1.43 -19.41 9.98
CA VAL A 139 1.94 -20.32 11.02
C VAL A 139 0.91 -20.52 12.13
N ALA A 140 0.29 -19.46 12.63
CA ALA A 140 -0.79 -19.54 13.62
C ALA A 140 -1.99 -20.31 13.05
N GLY A 141 -2.31 -20.10 11.77
CA GLY A 141 -3.33 -20.83 11.04
C GLY A 141 -3.06 -22.34 10.98
N GLU A 142 -1.81 -22.77 10.77
CA GLU A 142 -1.45 -24.19 10.71
C GLU A 142 -1.37 -24.86 12.09
N LYS A 143 -0.72 -24.20 13.07
CA LYS A 143 -0.59 -24.72 14.44
C LYS A 143 -1.95 -24.86 15.15
N GLY A 144 -2.89 -23.97 14.86
CA GLY A 144 -4.18 -23.92 15.55
C GLY A 144 -4.04 -23.47 17.01
N GLY A 145 -5.09 -23.66 17.82
CA GLY A 145 -5.08 -23.29 19.23
C GLY A 145 -5.34 -21.80 19.49
N SER A 146 -4.86 -21.29 20.63
CA SER A 146 -5.13 -19.93 21.11
C SER A 146 -4.61 -18.84 20.17
N GLU A 147 -3.45 -19.03 19.56
CA GLU A 147 -2.86 -18.08 18.60
C GLU A 147 -3.74 -17.91 17.35
N ALA A 148 -4.25 -19.02 16.80
CA ALA A 148 -5.19 -18.98 15.69
C ALA A 148 -6.49 -18.27 16.09
N VAL A 149 -7.04 -18.59 17.27
CA VAL A 149 -8.28 -17.94 17.74
C VAL A 149 -8.09 -16.44 17.87
N MET A 150 -6.95 -15.96 18.39
CA MET A 150 -6.68 -14.52 18.51
C MET A 150 -6.61 -13.83 17.14
N VAL A 151 -5.86 -14.38 16.19
CA VAL A 151 -5.71 -13.80 14.83
C VAL A 151 -7.05 -13.73 14.11
N PHE A 152 -7.82 -14.84 14.12
CA PHE A 152 -9.10 -14.90 13.42
C PHE A 152 -10.14 -14.01 14.10
N THR A 153 -10.20 -14.01 15.43
CA THR A 153 -11.13 -13.14 16.18
C THR A 153 -10.81 -11.67 15.93
N GLY A 154 -9.54 -11.27 15.95
CA GLY A 154 -9.12 -9.91 15.61
C GLY A 154 -9.54 -9.51 14.19
N PHE A 155 -9.32 -10.40 13.21
CA PHE A 155 -9.74 -10.16 11.82
C PHE A 155 -11.26 -9.98 11.69
N PHE A 156 -12.06 -10.89 12.27
CA PHE A 156 -13.52 -10.82 12.16
C PHE A 156 -14.14 -9.69 12.98
N ILE A 157 -13.55 -9.31 14.12
CA ILE A 157 -13.94 -8.10 14.86
C ILE A 157 -13.67 -6.87 14.00
N GLY A 158 -12.49 -6.79 13.37
CA GLY A 158 -12.14 -5.69 12.46
C GLY A 158 -13.08 -5.61 11.26
N LEU A 159 -13.41 -6.76 10.66
CA LEU A 159 -14.37 -6.87 9.56
C LEU A 159 -15.78 -6.43 10.00
N GLY A 160 -16.22 -6.88 11.18
CA GLY A 160 -17.49 -6.49 11.77
C GLY A 160 -17.56 -4.99 12.04
N TYR A 161 -16.51 -4.41 12.62
CA TYR A 161 -16.38 -2.97 12.81
C TYR A 161 -16.48 -2.21 11.48
N ALA A 162 -15.72 -2.62 10.45
CA ALA A 162 -15.74 -2.00 9.13
C ALA A 162 -17.14 -2.06 8.49
N PHE A 163 -17.81 -3.21 8.60
CA PHE A 163 -19.16 -3.41 8.09
C PHE A 163 -20.20 -2.56 8.84
N LEU A 164 -20.14 -2.53 10.17
CA LEU A 164 -21.01 -1.70 11.01
C LEU A 164 -20.80 -0.22 10.68
N ASN A 165 -19.55 0.24 10.56
CA ASN A 165 -19.26 1.63 10.21
C ASN A 165 -19.75 1.98 8.79
N LEU A 166 -19.66 1.05 7.82
CA LEU A 166 -20.18 1.23 6.47
C LEU A 166 -21.72 1.42 6.46
N VAL A 167 -22.45 0.60 7.21
CA VAL A 167 -23.93 0.62 7.24
C VAL A 167 -24.46 1.80 8.04
N THR A 168 -23.87 2.07 9.20
CA THR A 168 -24.41 3.01 10.17
C THR A 168 -23.80 4.41 10.08
N ARG A 169 -22.63 4.54 9.43
CA ARG A 169 -21.80 5.77 9.46
C ARG A 169 -21.67 6.35 10.87
N LEU A 170 -21.59 5.47 11.87
CA LEU A 170 -21.58 5.82 13.30
C LEU A 170 -20.43 6.78 13.64
N TRP A 171 -19.26 6.61 13.00
CA TRP A 171 -18.13 7.53 13.09
C TRP A 171 -17.92 8.24 11.75
N GLY A 172 -17.54 9.51 11.79
CA GLY A 172 -16.98 10.15 10.60
C GLY A 172 -15.72 9.41 10.19
N ASP A 173 -15.60 9.04 8.90
CA ASP A 173 -14.40 8.36 8.36
C ASP A 173 -13.10 9.15 8.64
N VAL A 174 -13.24 10.45 8.90
CA VAL A 174 -12.16 11.42 9.12
C VAL A 174 -12.60 12.42 10.20
N SER A 175 -12.18 12.20 11.45
CA SER A 175 -12.17 13.29 12.44
C SER A 175 -10.95 14.16 12.16
N ALA A 176 -11.12 15.19 11.33
CA ALA A 176 -10.07 16.15 11.00
C ALA A 176 -10.10 17.35 11.96
N PHE A 177 -9.08 17.47 12.80
CA PHE A 177 -8.86 18.68 13.61
C PHE A 177 -7.67 19.44 13.05
N ALA A 178 -7.90 20.66 12.58
CA ALA A 178 -6.87 21.55 12.07
C ALA A 178 -6.50 22.59 13.14
N ILE A 179 -5.28 22.51 13.66
CA ILE A 179 -4.73 23.52 14.56
C ILE A 179 -3.86 24.47 13.74
N LYS A 180 -4.16 25.77 13.81
CA LYS A 180 -3.26 26.80 13.28
C LYS A 180 -2.06 26.93 14.22
N VAL A 181 -0.85 26.81 13.69
CA VAL A 181 0.36 26.96 14.50
C VAL A 181 0.59 28.45 14.75
N GLY A 182 0.58 28.86 16.03
CA GLY A 182 0.78 30.26 16.41
C GLY A 182 2.14 30.80 15.95
N GLY A 183 2.15 31.99 15.35
CA GLY A 183 3.37 32.71 14.93
C GLY A 183 3.78 32.54 13.46
N LEU A 184 3.22 31.57 12.72
CA LEU A 184 3.50 31.37 11.29
C LEU A 184 2.23 31.55 10.46
N SER A 185 2.27 32.46 9.48
CA SER A 185 1.14 32.66 8.57
C SER A 185 0.86 31.37 7.79
N LYS A 186 -0.37 30.88 7.83
CA LYS A 186 -0.86 29.70 7.07
C LYS A 186 -0.28 28.32 7.46
N ALA A 187 0.49 28.21 8.54
CA ALA A 187 0.90 26.90 9.07
C ALA A 187 -0.29 26.17 9.71
N THR A 188 -0.60 24.97 9.21
CA THR A 188 -1.75 24.18 9.67
C THR A 188 -1.31 22.76 9.98
N VAL A 189 -1.64 22.24 11.16
CA VAL A 189 -1.46 20.82 11.50
C VAL A 189 -2.85 20.19 11.55
N GLY A 190 -3.11 19.27 10.64
CA GLY A 190 -4.31 18.44 10.62
C GLY A 190 -4.04 17.10 11.28
N PHE A 191 -4.89 16.71 12.23
CA PHE A 191 -4.92 15.35 12.75
C PHE A 191 -6.11 14.64 12.15
N GLU A 192 -5.84 13.53 11.46
CA GLU A 192 -6.85 12.59 10.97
C GLU A 192 -6.63 11.26 11.66
N VAL A 193 -7.62 10.84 12.46
CA VAL A 193 -7.58 9.55 13.16
C VAL A 193 -8.59 8.63 12.50
N SER A 194 -8.08 7.66 11.73
CA SER A 194 -8.89 6.57 11.21
C SER A 194 -8.35 5.23 11.74
N PRO A 195 -9.21 4.31 12.21
CA PRO A 195 -8.78 3.02 12.73
C PRO A 195 -7.93 2.18 11.76
N PRO A 196 -8.20 2.16 10.43
CA PRO A 196 -7.32 1.48 9.49
C PRO A 196 -5.90 2.05 9.49
N MET A 197 -5.75 3.38 9.53
CA MET A 197 -4.44 4.03 9.53
C MET A 197 -3.70 3.84 10.86
N LEU A 198 -4.42 3.74 11.98
CA LEU A 198 -3.83 3.33 13.26
C LEU A 198 -3.30 1.90 13.20
N GLY A 199 -4.05 0.97 12.59
CA GLY A 199 -3.62 -0.42 12.38
C GLY A 199 -2.38 -0.50 11.50
N VAL A 200 -2.36 0.21 10.37
CA VAL A 200 -1.19 0.30 9.47
C VAL A 200 0.02 0.89 10.23
N GLY A 201 -0.18 1.95 11.00
CA GLY A 201 0.89 2.55 11.81
C GLY A 201 1.47 1.59 12.85
N TYR A 202 0.63 0.75 13.47
CA TYR A 202 1.07 -0.27 14.42
C TYR A 202 1.93 -1.36 13.76
N ILE A 203 1.56 -1.78 12.54
CA ILE A 203 2.29 -2.82 11.78
C ILE A 203 3.66 -2.30 11.32
N ILE A 204 3.69 -1.12 10.68
CA ILE A 204 4.93 -0.59 10.07
C ILE A 204 5.87 -0.02 11.16
N GLY A 205 5.33 0.38 12.31
CA GLY A 205 6.08 0.77 13.49
C GLY A 205 6.47 2.26 13.54
N PRO A 206 7.00 2.72 14.70
CA PRO A 206 7.16 4.14 14.99
C PRO A 206 8.19 4.85 14.11
N ARG A 207 9.21 4.14 13.62
CA ARG A 207 10.26 4.75 12.77
C ARG A 207 9.72 5.21 11.43
N VAL A 208 8.96 4.34 10.74
CA VAL A 208 8.39 4.70 9.43
C VAL A 208 7.24 5.69 9.61
N ALA A 209 6.41 5.51 10.64
CA ALA A 209 5.37 6.49 10.99
C ALA A 209 5.95 7.88 11.26
N ALA A 210 7.09 7.98 11.98
CA ALA A 210 7.78 9.24 12.23
C ALA A 210 8.33 9.87 10.94
N ASN A 211 8.87 9.08 10.01
CA ASN A 211 9.32 9.59 8.71
C ASN A 211 8.15 10.15 7.89
N MET A 212 7.01 9.46 7.87
CA MET A 212 5.80 9.94 7.20
C MET A 212 5.26 11.23 7.84
N LEU A 213 5.22 11.28 9.18
CA LEU A 213 4.86 12.49 9.93
C LEU A 213 5.82 13.65 9.63
N GLY A 214 7.13 13.38 9.57
CA GLY A 214 8.15 14.37 9.22
C GLY A 214 7.92 14.96 7.83
N GLY A 215 7.57 14.14 6.83
CA GLY A 215 7.19 14.61 5.51
C GLY A 215 5.94 15.50 5.52
N GLY A 216 4.91 15.12 6.29
CA GLY A 216 3.70 15.92 6.47
C GLY A 216 3.97 17.26 7.14
N LEU A 217 4.76 17.28 8.22
CA LEU A 217 5.15 18.52 8.91
C LEU A 217 6.01 19.41 8.01
N LEU A 218 6.96 18.85 7.27
CA LEU A 218 7.77 19.60 6.31
C LEU A 218 6.88 20.27 5.25
N ALA A 219 5.90 19.56 4.72
CA ALA A 219 4.96 20.11 3.74
C ALA A 219 4.10 21.24 4.34
N PHE A 220 3.41 20.97 5.46
CA PHE A 220 2.36 21.87 5.96
C PHE A 220 2.82 22.96 6.94
N VAL A 221 3.93 22.75 7.64
CA VAL A 221 4.48 23.69 8.64
C VAL A 221 5.67 24.47 8.09
N VAL A 222 6.42 23.92 7.13
CA VAL A 222 7.60 24.60 6.57
C VAL A 222 7.34 25.12 5.17
N LEU A 223 7.01 24.24 4.20
CA LEU A 223 6.91 24.64 2.80
C LEU A 223 5.71 25.56 2.51
N ILE A 224 4.52 25.26 3.05
CA ILE A 224 3.34 26.12 2.81
C ILE A 224 3.56 27.56 3.32
N PRO A 225 4.01 27.79 4.57
CA PRO A 225 4.30 29.15 5.04
C PRO A 225 5.40 29.84 4.25
N LEU A 226 6.43 29.10 3.84
CA LEU A 226 7.54 29.64 3.04
C LEU A 226 7.04 30.09 1.66
N ILE A 227 6.25 29.27 0.97
CA ILE A 227 5.64 29.63 -0.32
C ILE A 227 4.71 30.84 -0.16
N ALA A 228 3.93 30.89 0.92
CA ALA A 228 3.06 32.03 1.21
C ALA A 228 3.83 33.32 1.49
N ALA A 229 5.02 33.24 2.11
CA ALA A 229 5.84 34.39 2.44
C ALA A 229 6.65 34.91 1.22
N PHE A 230 7.15 34.02 0.37
CA PHE A 230 8.01 34.38 -0.77
C PHE A 230 7.27 34.45 -2.12
N GLY A 231 6.03 33.99 -2.20
CA GLY A 231 5.25 33.93 -3.46
C GLY A 231 4.59 35.25 -3.90
N GLY A 232 4.81 36.35 -3.19
CA GLY A 232 4.19 37.65 -3.48
C GLY A 232 2.69 37.72 -3.13
N ASP A 233 2.07 38.87 -3.39
CA ASP A 233 0.69 39.17 -2.94
C ASP A 233 -0.36 38.20 -3.51
N SER A 234 -0.17 37.72 -4.74
CA SER A 234 -1.08 36.78 -5.39
C SER A 234 -1.11 35.41 -4.70
N VAL A 235 0.05 34.89 -4.30
CA VAL A 235 0.18 33.60 -3.58
C VAL A 235 -0.17 33.77 -2.09
N ALA A 236 0.11 34.94 -1.52
CA ALA A 236 -0.30 35.31 -0.17
C ALA A 236 -1.83 35.42 -0.02
N ALA A 237 -2.58 35.68 -1.09
CA ALA A 237 -4.05 35.66 -1.08
C ALA A 237 -4.66 34.23 -1.14
N MET A 238 -3.89 33.23 -1.58
CA MET A 238 -4.39 31.85 -1.75
C MET A 238 -4.64 31.15 -0.41
N SER A 239 -5.65 30.29 -0.36
CA SER A 239 -5.87 29.40 0.80
C SER A 239 -4.79 28.32 0.93
N VAL A 240 -4.67 27.73 2.12
CA VAL A 240 -3.72 26.63 2.41
C VAL A 240 -3.92 25.44 1.46
N SER A 241 -5.17 25.10 1.17
CA SER A 241 -5.52 23.99 0.26
C SER A 241 -5.14 24.29 -1.19
N GLN A 242 -5.25 25.54 -1.64
CA GLN A 242 -4.83 25.95 -2.97
C GLN A 242 -3.31 25.89 -3.11
N ILE A 243 -2.55 26.42 -2.14
CA ILE A 243 -1.07 26.31 -2.13
C ILE A 243 -0.64 24.84 -2.13
N ARG A 244 -1.33 23.99 -1.36
CA ARG A 244 -1.07 22.55 -1.36
C ARG A 244 -1.25 21.95 -2.77
N ASN A 245 -2.40 22.22 -3.39
CA ASN A 245 -2.76 21.58 -4.66
C ASN A 245 -1.92 22.10 -5.84
N GLU A 246 -1.57 23.38 -5.85
CA GLU A 246 -0.84 24.01 -6.97
C GLU A 246 0.67 23.95 -6.85
N TYR A 247 1.23 23.81 -5.64
CA TYR A 247 2.68 23.81 -5.44
C TYR A 247 3.17 22.53 -4.75
N ILE A 248 2.65 22.23 -3.56
CA ILE A 248 3.17 21.12 -2.74
C ILE A 248 3.00 19.77 -3.44
N LEU A 249 1.87 19.52 -4.12
CA LEU A 249 1.67 18.26 -4.85
C LEU A 249 2.74 18.04 -5.93
N TYR A 250 3.16 19.09 -6.65
CA TYR A 250 4.19 18.98 -7.69
C TYR A 250 5.59 18.84 -7.10
N ILE A 251 5.91 19.55 -6.01
CA ILE A 251 7.17 19.37 -5.27
C ILE A 251 7.26 17.94 -4.74
N GLY A 252 6.18 17.43 -4.16
CA GLY A 252 6.06 16.05 -3.68
C GLY A 252 6.24 15.04 -4.81
N ALA A 253 5.57 15.24 -5.95
CA ALA A 253 5.74 14.40 -7.14
C ALA A 253 7.19 14.37 -7.63
N GLY A 254 7.87 15.53 -7.65
CA GLY A 254 9.29 15.62 -8.00
C GLY A 254 10.20 14.88 -7.00
N ALA A 255 9.92 14.99 -5.70
CA ALA A 255 10.66 14.26 -4.67
C ALA A 255 10.49 12.73 -4.80
N VAL A 256 9.27 12.27 -5.06
CA VAL A 256 8.98 10.84 -5.30
C VAL A 256 9.67 10.35 -6.56
N ALA A 257 9.60 11.10 -7.67
CA ALA A 257 10.28 10.76 -8.92
C ALA A 257 11.80 10.67 -8.72
N THR A 258 12.40 11.64 -8.05
CA THR A 258 13.84 11.66 -7.74
C THR A 258 14.23 10.47 -6.87
N GLY A 259 13.45 10.15 -5.84
CA GLY A 259 13.66 8.97 -5.00
C GLY A 259 13.62 7.67 -5.81
N GLY A 260 12.66 7.56 -6.75
CA GLY A 260 12.55 6.44 -7.68
C GLY A 260 13.77 6.30 -8.59
N PHE A 261 14.24 7.39 -9.18
CA PHE A 261 15.45 7.38 -10.03
C PHE A 261 16.72 7.04 -9.24
N ILE A 262 16.88 7.57 -8.02
CA ILE A 262 18.02 7.23 -7.16
C ILE A 262 17.99 5.75 -6.77
N ALA A 263 16.82 5.22 -6.42
CA ALA A 263 16.66 3.80 -6.10
C ALA A 263 17.00 2.92 -7.30
N LEU A 264 16.51 3.28 -8.49
CA LEU A 264 16.84 2.59 -9.74
C LEU A 264 18.35 2.64 -10.02
N ALA A 265 18.97 3.82 -9.92
CA ALA A 265 20.40 4.00 -10.14
C ALA A 265 21.24 3.15 -9.18
N ARG A 266 20.85 3.08 -7.90
CA ARG A 266 21.48 2.19 -6.90
C ARG A 266 21.26 0.71 -7.19
N ALA A 267 20.16 0.36 -7.86
CA ALA A 267 19.87 -1.02 -8.25
C ALA A 267 20.57 -1.45 -9.56
N ILE A 268 21.04 -0.52 -10.41
CA ILE A 268 21.73 -0.84 -11.68
C ILE A 268 22.88 -1.84 -11.49
N PRO A 269 23.82 -1.67 -10.53
CA PRO A 269 24.90 -2.63 -10.33
C PRO A 269 24.40 -4.04 -10.05
N THR A 270 23.32 -4.17 -9.28
CA THR A 270 22.66 -5.45 -9.00
C THR A 270 22.01 -6.03 -10.26
N ILE A 271 21.30 -5.21 -11.04
CA ILE A 271 20.67 -5.64 -12.28
C ILE A 271 21.72 -6.17 -13.26
N VAL A 272 22.84 -5.46 -13.41
CA VAL A 272 23.95 -5.87 -14.28
C VAL A 272 24.58 -7.18 -13.78
N ALA A 273 24.82 -7.31 -12.47
CA ALA A 273 25.35 -8.55 -11.89
C ALA A 273 24.41 -9.75 -12.13
N ALA A 274 23.10 -9.55 -11.93
CA ALA A 274 22.09 -10.58 -12.14
C ALA A 274 22.01 -11.04 -13.61
N VAL A 275 22.08 -10.12 -14.57
CA VAL A 275 22.12 -10.44 -16.01
C VAL A 275 23.42 -11.17 -16.38
N GLN A 276 24.52 -10.87 -15.70
CA GLN A 276 25.80 -11.55 -15.88
C GLN A 276 25.91 -12.90 -15.13
N GLY A 277 24.86 -13.33 -14.42
CA GLY A 277 24.85 -14.58 -13.67
C GLY A 277 25.74 -14.58 -12.42
N ARG A 278 25.96 -13.40 -11.82
CA ARG A 278 26.79 -13.19 -10.62
C ARG A 278 25.99 -12.69 -9.41
#